data_AF-A0A2D6YDS1-F1
#
_entry.id   AF-A0A2D6YDS1-F1
#
_cell.length_a   1.000
_cell.length_b   1.000
_cell.length_c   1.000
_cell.angle_alpha   90.00
_cell.angle_beta   90.00
_cell.angle_gamma   90.00
#
_symmetry.space_group_name_H-M   'P 1'
#
loop_
_entity.id
_entity.type
_entity.pdbx_description
1 polymer ?
#
loop_
_entity_poly.entity_id
_entity_poly.type
_entity_poly.pdbx_seq_one_letter_code
_entity_poly.pdbx_strand_id
1 'polypeptide(L)'
;MCSQEIVFKSHFQSKILEYWMKSSKPYFIRAVYDWLTDNHVTPHLLIDAGSPGLKVPDACEIDDDNQIVLNISFKAVRDLVLGIDDIIFQASFNHTVHEVQIPIYSIKAIYCTENGQGMYFDDEEDEPPSEDRYSQKQSNPKKNNQKPFLKIVE
;
A
#
# COMPACT_ATOMS: atom_id res chain seq x y z
N MET A 1 40.97 -5.61 -24.53
CA MET A 1 40.22 -6.38 -23.51
C MET A 1 39.99 -5.61 -22.20
N CYS A 2 40.83 -4.64 -21.81
CA CYS A 2 40.66 -3.92 -20.53
C CYS A 2 39.58 -2.79 -20.55
N SER A 3 39.18 -2.29 -21.72
CA SER A 3 38.26 -1.14 -21.81
C SER A 3 36.77 -1.47 -21.70
N GLN A 4 36.36 -2.73 -21.95
CA GLN A 4 34.94 -3.11 -21.86
C GLN A 4 34.48 -3.40 -20.42
N GLU A 5 35.37 -3.87 -19.54
CA GLU A 5 35.04 -4.08 -18.12
C GLU A 5 34.79 -2.77 -17.36
N ILE A 6 35.45 -1.68 -17.76
CA ILE A 6 35.32 -0.37 -17.11
C ILE A 6 33.97 0.29 -17.45
N VAL A 7 33.50 0.16 -18.70
CA VAL A 7 32.17 0.63 -19.12
C VAL A 7 31.08 -0.18 -18.44
N PHE A 8 31.26 -1.50 -18.30
CA PHE A 8 30.30 -2.36 -17.59
C PHE A 8 30.23 -2.03 -16.09
N LYS A 9 31.38 -1.81 -15.43
CA LYS A 9 31.40 -1.39 -14.01
C LYS A 9 30.80 0.00 -13.80
N SER A 10 31.00 0.92 -14.74
CA SER A 10 30.43 2.28 -14.69
C SER A 10 28.92 2.29 -14.91
N HIS A 11 28.40 1.44 -15.81
CA HIS A 11 26.96 1.33 -16.07
C HIS A 11 26.25 0.54 -14.97
N PHE A 12 26.94 -0.44 -14.37
CA PHE A 12 26.44 -1.19 -13.21
C PHE A 12 26.43 -0.34 -11.93
N GLN A 13 27.45 0.50 -11.72
CA GLN A 13 27.45 1.44 -10.58
C GLN A 13 26.48 2.61 -10.74
N SER A 14 26.03 2.97 -11.96
CA SER A 14 25.00 4.02 -12.11
C SER A 14 23.57 3.52 -11.91
N LYS A 15 23.33 2.19 -11.94
CA LYS A 15 21.99 1.60 -11.74
C LYS A 15 21.71 1.18 -10.29
N ILE A 16 22.72 1.15 -9.43
CA ILE A 16 22.60 0.81 -7.98
C ILE A 16 21.95 1.94 -7.16
N LEU A 17 21.69 3.11 -7.76
CA LEU A 17 20.97 4.22 -7.12
C LEU A 17 19.58 4.48 -7.74
N GLU A 18 18.97 3.52 -8.42
CA GLU A 18 17.50 3.53 -8.57
C GLU A 18 16.88 2.98 -7.28
N TYR A 19 16.87 3.85 -6.26
CA TYR A 19 15.82 4.00 -5.25
C TYR A 19 15.00 2.73 -4.94
N TRP A 20 15.47 1.92 -3.98
CA TRP A 20 14.61 0.99 -3.22
C TRP A 20 13.68 1.82 -2.32
N MET A 21 12.65 2.42 -2.91
CA MET A 21 11.55 2.98 -2.13
C MET A 21 10.67 1.80 -1.70
N LYS A 22 10.41 1.69 -0.40
CA LYS A 22 9.38 0.78 0.11
C LYS A 22 8.02 1.18 -0.47
N SER A 23 7.10 0.22 -0.56
CA SER A 23 5.71 0.47 -0.98
C SER A 23 5.13 1.71 -0.29
N SER A 24 4.43 2.54 -1.06
CA SER A 24 3.71 3.72 -0.55
C SER A 24 2.39 3.35 0.13
N LYS A 25 1.87 2.13 -0.14
CA LYS A 25 0.60 1.60 0.40
C LYS A 25 0.41 1.82 1.92
N PRO A 26 1.35 1.45 2.82
CA PRO A 26 1.14 1.62 4.26
C PRO A 26 1.11 3.08 4.71
N TYR A 27 1.69 4.00 3.92
CA TYR A 27 1.63 5.44 4.21
C TYR A 27 0.28 6.02 3.82
N PHE A 28 -0.24 5.63 2.66
CA PHE A 28 -1.57 6.08 2.25
C PHE A 28 -2.68 5.48 3.11
N ILE A 29 -2.56 4.22 3.55
CA ILE A 29 -3.51 3.64 4.50
C ILE A 29 -3.63 4.50 5.75
N ARG A 30 -2.51 4.93 6.34
CA ARG A 30 -2.50 5.83 7.51
C ARG A 30 -3.17 7.16 7.21
N ALA A 31 -2.79 7.80 6.10
CA ALA A 31 -3.37 9.09 5.72
C ALA A 31 -4.89 9.02 5.50
N VAL A 32 -5.37 7.97 4.82
CA VAL A 32 -6.81 7.76 4.59
C VAL A 32 -7.53 7.40 5.88
N TYR A 33 -6.93 6.58 6.75
CA TYR A 33 -7.49 6.25 8.06
C TYR A 33 -7.73 7.50 8.91
N ASP A 34 -6.72 8.37 9.01
CA ASP A 34 -6.80 9.62 9.78
C ASP A 34 -7.87 10.53 9.18
N TRP A 35 -7.87 10.70 7.85
CA TRP A 35 -8.86 11.51 7.15
C TRP A 35 -10.30 11.00 7.37
N LEU A 36 -10.54 9.69 7.28
CA LEU A 36 -11.85 9.10 7.55
C LEU A 36 -12.27 9.33 9.02
N THR A 37 -11.35 9.14 9.96
CA THR A 37 -11.62 9.30 11.39
C THR A 37 -11.92 10.75 11.77
N ASP A 38 -11.18 11.71 11.21
CA ASP A 38 -11.41 13.15 11.40
C ASP A 38 -12.78 13.60 10.88
N ASN A 39 -13.29 12.92 9.85
CA ASN A 39 -14.63 13.17 9.30
C ASN A 39 -15.73 12.34 10.00
N HIS A 40 -15.41 11.67 11.12
CA HIS A 40 -16.36 10.89 11.92
C HIS A 40 -17.08 9.75 11.17
N VAL A 41 -16.46 9.21 10.12
CA VAL A 41 -16.94 8.01 9.40
C VAL A 41 -16.17 6.76 9.85
N THR A 42 -16.70 5.58 9.54
CA THR A 42 -16.16 4.29 10.03
C THR A 42 -15.19 3.67 9.03
N PRO A 43 -13.88 3.62 9.32
CA PRO A 43 -12.92 3.04 8.40
C PRO A 43 -13.01 1.50 8.36
N HIS A 44 -13.01 0.96 7.14
CA HIS A 44 -13.02 -0.47 6.84
C HIS A 44 -11.87 -0.80 5.89
N LEU A 45 -11.31 -2.00 6.02
CA LEU A 45 -10.34 -2.57 5.09
C LEU A 45 -11.01 -3.63 4.24
N LEU A 46 -10.70 -3.64 2.94
CA LEU A 46 -10.97 -4.74 2.03
C LEU A 46 -9.69 -5.55 1.85
N ILE A 47 -9.75 -6.84 2.13
CA ILE A 47 -8.57 -7.70 2.25
C ILE A 47 -8.77 -8.96 1.39
N ASP A 48 -7.72 -9.37 0.67
CA ASP A 48 -7.68 -10.68 0.02
C ASP A 48 -7.50 -11.80 1.07
N ALA A 49 -8.49 -12.69 1.20
CA ALA A 49 -8.44 -13.79 2.16
C ALA A 49 -7.42 -14.87 1.79
N GLY A 50 -7.03 -14.95 0.51
CA GLY A 50 -6.11 -15.97 -0.01
C GLY A 50 -4.64 -15.62 0.16
N SER A 51 -4.35 -14.40 0.60
CA SER A 51 -2.98 -13.89 0.71
C SER A 51 -2.19 -14.62 1.81
N PRO A 52 -0.95 -15.07 1.53
CA PRO A 52 -0.08 -15.68 2.55
C PRO A 52 0.10 -14.76 3.75
N GLY A 53 0.33 -15.31 4.94
CA GLY A 53 0.66 -14.52 6.14
C GLY A 53 -0.53 -13.79 6.80
N LEU A 54 -1.70 -13.76 6.17
CA LEU A 54 -2.93 -13.27 6.79
C LEU A 54 -3.32 -14.16 7.98
N LYS A 55 -3.55 -13.54 9.14
CA LYS A 55 -4.05 -14.22 10.34
C LYS A 55 -5.32 -13.54 10.80
N VAL A 56 -6.43 -14.23 10.56
CA VAL A 56 -7.77 -13.84 10.98
C VAL A 56 -8.46 -15.05 11.63
N PRO A 57 -9.40 -14.87 12.56
CA PRO A 57 -10.17 -15.99 13.11
C PRO A 57 -11.05 -16.67 12.05
N ASP A 58 -11.29 -17.97 12.21
CA ASP A 58 -12.23 -18.74 11.35
C ASP A 58 -13.67 -18.18 11.36
N ALA A 59 -13.99 -17.35 12.35
CA ALA A 59 -15.27 -16.67 12.49
C ALA A 59 -15.43 -15.44 11.56
N CYS A 60 -14.37 -15.02 10.85
CA CYS A 60 -14.48 -13.97 9.84
C CYS A 60 -15.32 -14.45 8.65
N GLU A 61 -16.25 -13.60 8.21
CA GLU A 61 -17.01 -13.83 7.01
C GLU A 61 -16.13 -13.55 5.78
N ILE A 62 -16.01 -14.55 4.90
CA ILE A 62 -15.34 -14.45 3.60
C ILE A 62 -16.43 -14.44 2.53
N ASP A 63 -16.38 -13.49 1.62
CA ASP A 63 -17.34 -13.37 0.53
C ASP A 63 -17.02 -14.29 -0.66
N ASP A 64 -17.89 -14.28 -1.68
CA ASP A 64 -17.77 -15.13 -2.87
C ASP A 64 -16.51 -14.82 -3.72
N ASP A 65 -15.94 -13.61 -3.58
CA ASP A 65 -14.71 -13.17 -4.25
C ASP A 65 -13.45 -13.46 -3.43
N ASN A 66 -13.59 -14.27 -2.37
CA ASN A 66 -12.53 -14.62 -1.43
C ASN A 66 -11.93 -13.40 -0.72
N GLN A 67 -12.78 -12.46 -0.31
CA GLN A 67 -12.37 -11.22 0.37
C GLN A 67 -12.98 -11.13 1.76
N ILE A 68 -12.32 -10.34 2.61
CA ILE A 68 -12.76 -10.05 3.97
C ILE A 68 -12.86 -8.54 4.11
N VAL A 69 -13.96 -8.06 4.67
CA VAL A 69 -14.13 -6.67 5.09
C VAL A 69 -13.98 -6.57 6.60
N LEU A 70 -13.02 -5.80 7.09
CA LEU A 70 -12.80 -5.60 8.52
C LEU A 70 -12.98 -4.14 8.92
N ASN A 71 -13.81 -3.90 9.94
CA ASN A 71 -13.94 -2.60 10.57
C ASN A 71 -12.73 -2.32 11.48
N ILE A 72 -12.00 -1.25 11.20
CA ILE A 72 -10.81 -0.83 11.97
C ILE A 72 -11.02 0.50 12.72
N SER A 73 -12.27 0.94 12.87
CA SER A 73 -12.57 2.12 13.69
C SER A 73 -12.14 1.95 15.14
N PHE A 74 -11.78 3.05 15.81
CA PHE A 74 -11.42 3.07 17.24
C PHE A 74 -12.42 2.34 18.15
N LYS A 75 -13.70 2.28 17.78
CA LYS A 75 -14.74 1.61 18.57
C LYS A 75 -14.75 0.09 18.40
N ALA A 76 -14.27 -0.41 17.26
CA ALA A 76 -14.32 -1.84 16.89
C ALA A 76 -13.06 -2.60 17.30
N VAL A 77 -11.93 -1.91 17.41
CA VAL A 77 -10.62 -2.54 17.62
C VAL A 77 -9.89 -1.99 18.85
N ARG A 78 -8.95 -2.77 19.37
CA ARG A 78 -7.99 -2.35 20.41
C ARG A 78 -6.57 -2.55 19.92
N ASP A 79 -5.66 -1.73 20.45
CA ASP A 79 -4.23 -1.81 20.18
C ASP A 79 -3.90 -1.81 18.67
N LEU A 80 -4.60 -0.95 17.91
CA LEU A 80 -4.41 -0.82 16.47
C LEU A 80 -3.02 -0.27 16.14
N VAL A 81 -2.27 -1.05 15.39
CA VAL A 81 -0.96 -0.69 14.83
C VAL A 81 -1.05 -0.70 13.31
N LEU A 82 -0.96 0.49 12.71
CA LEU A 82 -0.84 0.66 11.26
C LEU A 82 0.65 0.64 10.85
N GLY A 83 1.21 -0.57 10.78
CA GLY A 83 2.63 -0.80 10.51
C GLY A 83 3.04 -0.63 9.04
N ILE A 84 4.33 -0.85 8.77
CA ILE A 84 4.90 -0.77 7.42
C ILE A 84 4.69 -2.08 6.66
N ASP A 85 4.80 -3.21 7.35
CA ASP A 85 4.72 -4.54 6.75
C ASP A 85 3.37 -5.21 7.05
N ASP A 86 2.80 -4.95 8.23
CA ASP A 86 1.52 -5.50 8.71
C ASP A 86 0.68 -4.45 9.43
N ILE A 87 -0.65 -4.63 9.38
CA ILE A 87 -1.62 -4.02 10.29
C ILE A 87 -2.00 -5.05 11.35
N ILE A 88 -1.90 -4.67 12.63
CA ILE A 88 -2.17 -5.56 13.76
C ILE A 88 -3.17 -4.90 14.71
N PHE A 89 -4.17 -5.65 15.17
CA PHE A 89 -5.10 -5.19 16.19
C PHE A 89 -5.81 -6.36 16.89
N GLN A 90 -6.52 -6.05 17.97
CA GLN A 90 -7.41 -6.98 18.66
C GLN A 90 -8.87 -6.61 18.37
N ALA A 91 -9.70 -7.59 18.01
CA ALA A 91 -11.14 -7.39 17.77
C ALA A 91 -11.96 -8.56 18.29
N SER A 92 -13.25 -8.30 18.55
CA SER A 92 -14.18 -9.34 19.01
C SER A 92 -14.94 -9.95 17.84
N PHE A 93 -14.83 -11.26 17.67
CA PHE A 93 -15.58 -12.05 16.70
C PHE A 93 -16.45 -13.04 17.50
N ASN A 94 -17.77 -13.03 17.29
CA ASN A 94 -18.71 -13.86 18.06
C ASN A 94 -18.47 -13.80 19.58
N HIS A 95 -18.27 -12.59 20.11
CA HIS A 95 -17.97 -12.30 21.52
C HIS A 95 -16.63 -12.81 22.07
N THR A 96 -15.79 -13.42 21.23
CA THR A 96 -14.44 -13.85 21.60
C THR A 96 -13.42 -12.86 21.04
N VAL A 97 -12.47 -12.41 21.86
CA VAL A 97 -11.42 -11.49 21.42
C VAL A 97 -10.31 -12.29 20.74
N HIS A 98 -9.89 -11.82 19.57
CA HIS A 98 -8.80 -12.40 18.80
C HIS A 98 -7.83 -11.32 18.32
N GLU A 99 -6.57 -11.72 18.18
CA GLU A 99 -5.57 -10.95 17.45
C GLU A 99 -5.77 -11.13 15.95
N VAL A 100 -5.65 -10.04 15.22
CA VAL A 100 -5.71 -9.98 13.76
C VAL A 100 -4.39 -9.41 13.25
N GLN A 101 -3.78 -10.07 12.27
CA GLN A 101 -2.59 -9.60 11.57
C GLN A 101 -2.84 -9.64 10.06
N ILE A 102 -2.69 -8.49 9.41
CA ILE A 102 -2.99 -8.29 7.99
C ILE A 102 -1.73 -7.76 7.30
N PRO A 103 -1.09 -8.56 6.43
CA PRO A 103 0.02 -8.07 5.63
C PRO A 103 -0.41 -6.91 4.72
N ILE A 104 0.45 -5.91 4.53
CA ILE A 104 0.08 -4.72 3.75
C ILE A 104 -0.25 -5.06 2.29
N TYR A 105 0.45 -6.03 1.70
CA TYR A 105 0.19 -6.45 0.32
C TYR A 105 -1.18 -7.10 0.13
N SER A 106 -1.81 -7.65 1.18
CA SER A 106 -3.13 -8.28 1.07
C SER A 106 -4.28 -7.25 1.09
N ILE A 107 -3.98 -5.98 1.34
CA ILE A 107 -4.99 -4.92 1.44
C ILE A 107 -5.30 -4.38 0.04
N LYS A 108 -6.55 -4.58 -0.38
CA LYS A 108 -7.09 -4.10 -1.65
C LYS A 108 -7.65 -2.69 -1.54
N ALA A 109 -8.22 -2.32 -0.39
CA ALA A 109 -8.77 -0.98 -0.19
C ALA A 109 -8.85 -0.58 1.28
N ILE A 110 -8.92 0.73 1.51
CA ILE A 110 -9.38 1.34 2.76
C ILE A 110 -10.50 2.33 2.42
N TYR A 111 -11.68 2.17 3.01
CA TYR A 111 -12.86 2.98 2.69
C TYR A 111 -13.84 3.04 3.86
N CYS A 112 -14.86 3.89 3.76
CA CYS A 112 -15.97 3.90 4.70
C CYS A 112 -17.25 3.38 4.05
N THR A 113 -18.03 2.60 4.78
CA THR A 113 -19.24 1.94 4.25
C THR A 113 -20.41 2.90 4.13
N GLU A 114 -20.37 4.05 4.80
CA GLU A 114 -21.44 5.03 4.82
C GLU A 114 -21.65 5.73 3.47
N ASN A 115 -20.56 6.00 2.75
CA ASN A 115 -20.63 6.70 1.46
C ASN A 115 -19.64 6.17 0.40
N GLY A 116 -18.88 5.11 0.72
CA GLY A 116 -17.91 4.49 -0.18
C GLY A 116 -16.63 5.29 -0.41
N GLN A 117 -16.41 6.39 0.30
CA GLN A 117 -15.19 7.18 0.15
C GLN A 117 -13.99 6.46 0.75
N GLY A 118 -12.85 6.59 0.08
CA GLY A 118 -11.63 5.88 0.45
C GLY A 118 -10.67 5.80 -0.72
N MET A 119 -9.86 4.75 -0.70
CA MET A 119 -8.87 4.49 -1.72
C MET A 119 -8.74 2.99 -1.97
N TYR A 120 -8.65 2.64 -3.25
CA TYR A 120 -8.35 1.30 -3.74
C TYR A 120 -6.89 1.26 -4.16
N PHE A 121 -6.26 0.12 -3.95
CA PHE A 121 -4.88 -0.14 -4.33
C PHE A 121 -4.86 -1.11 -5.50
N ASP A 122 -4.00 -0.82 -6.47
CA ASP A 122 -3.72 -1.73 -7.58
C ASP A 122 -2.74 -2.82 -7.12
N ASP A 123 -2.91 -4.03 -7.65
CA ASP A 123 -2.07 -5.19 -7.31
C ASP A 123 -0.62 -5.05 -7.80
N GLU A 124 -0.36 -4.12 -8.74
CA GLU A 124 0.95 -3.97 -9.40
C GLU A 124 2.01 -3.22 -8.56
N GLU A 125 1.63 -2.45 -7.54
CA GLU A 125 2.54 -1.57 -6.78
C GLU A 125 3.45 -2.29 -5.79
N ASP A 126 3.11 -3.52 -5.39
CA ASP A 126 3.84 -4.28 -4.37
C ASP A 126 4.80 -5.35 -4.95
N GLU A 127 4.83 -5.51 -6.27
CA GLU A 127 5.82 -6.36 -6.92
C GLU A 127 7.17 -5.63 -7.07
N PRO A 128 8.32 -6.28 -6.75
CA PRO A 128 9.62 -5.71 -7.05
C PRO A 128 9.70 -5.44 -8.56
N PRO A 129 10.28 -4.30 -8.99
CA PRO A 129 10.30 -3.93 -10.40
C PRO A 129 10.98 -5.01 -11.24
N SER A 130 10.18 -5.72 -12.04
CA SER A 130 10.66 -6.65 -13.07
C SER A 130 11.21 -5.83 -14.24
N GLU A 131 12.37 -6.23 -14.78
CA GLU A 131 13.17 -5.48 -15.77
C GLU A 131 12.40 -5.08 -17.05
N ASP A 132 11.25 -5.71 -17.34
CA ASP A 132 10.47 -5.51 -18.56
C ASP A 132 9.47 -4.34 -18.53
N ARG A 133 9.15 -3.77 -17.35
CA ARG A 133 8.04 -2.79 -17.19
C ARG A 133 8.36 -1.36 -17.63
N TYR A 134 9.59 -1.05 -18.05
CA TYR A 134 9.97 0.29 -18.49
C TYR A 134 9.77 0.57 -19.99
N SER A 135 9.37 -0.42 -20.80
CA SER A 135 9.34 -0.26 -22.26
C SER A 135 8.03 0.27 -22.85
N GLN A 136 6.95 0.45 -22.07
CA GLN A 136 5.61 0.74 -22.65
C GLN A 136 4.98 2.10 -22.33
N LYS A 137 5.61 2.97 -21.52
CA LYS A 137 5.11 4.35 -21.29
C LYS A 137 6.09 5.43 -21.73
N GLN A 138 6.39 5.49 -23.04
CA GLN A 138 6.85 6.72 -23.69
C GLN A 138 6.10 6.95 -25.01
N SER A 139 4.90 7.52 -24.91
CA SER A 139 4.35 8.34 -25.98
C SER A 139 4.36 9.81 -25.54
N ASN A 140 5.22 10.58 -26.21
CA ASN A 140 5.49 12.01 -26.00
C ASN A 140 4.23 12.89 -26.01
N PRO A 141 4.19 13.94 -25.16
CA PRO A 141 3.62 15.22 -25.54
C PRO A 141 4.73 16.28 -25.74
N LYS A 142 4.56 17.06 -26.81
CA LYS A 142 5.46 18.12 -27.29
C LYS A 142 5.64 19.24 -26.26
N LYS A 143 6.87 19.75 -26.16
CA LYS A 143 7.30 20.94 -25.40
C LYS A 143 6.54 22.21 -25.81
N ASN A 144 6.16 23.01 -24.82
CA ASN A 144 6.28 24.47 -24.89
C ASN A 144 6.75 25.04 -23.54
N ASN A 145 7.73 25.95 -23.62
CA ASN A 145 8.42 26.68 -22.54
C ASN A 145 7.44 27.62 -21.78
N GLN A 146 7.54 27.98 -20.51
CA GLN A 146 8.65 28.13 -19.55
C GLN A 146 8.16 27.64 -18.16
N LYS A 147 8.94 26.83 -17.44
CA LYS A 147 8.62 26.46 -16.05
C LYS A 147 9.20 27.49 -15.08
N PRO A 148 8.41 28.05 -14.14
CA PRO A 148 8.97 28.86 -13.05
C PRO A 148 9.96 28.01 -12.25
N PHE A 149 11.16 28.54 -12.01
CA PHE A 149 12.11 27.89 -11.10
C PHE A 149 11.73 28.28 -9.67
N LEU A 150 11.49 27.30 -8.82
CA LEU A 150 11.40 27.52 -7.38
C LEU A 150 12.84 27.61 -6.87
N LYS A 151 13.22 28.76 -6.30
CA LYS A 151 14.48 28.89 -5.57
C LYS A 151 14.22 28.53 -4.11
N ILE A 152 15.05 27.65 -3.57
CA ILE A 152 15.16 27.45 -2.13
C ILE A 152 15.70 28.78 -1.57
N VAL A 153 14.97 29.40 -0.65
CA VAL A 153 15.48 30.54 0.13
C VAL A 153 16.22 29.91 1.31
N GLU A 154 17.54 30.06 1.33
CA GLU A 154 18.37 29.74 2.51
C GLU A 154 18.16 30.75 3.64
#